data_AF-A0A259RLW6-F1
#
_entry.id   AF-A0A259RLW6-F1
#
_cell.length_a   1.000
_cell.length_b   1.000
_cell.length_c   1.000
_cell.angle_alpha   90.00
_cell.angle_beta   90.00
_cell.angle_gamma   90.00
#
_symmetry.space_group_name_H-M   'P 1'
#
loop_
_entity.id
_entity.type
_entity.pdbx_description
1 polymer ?
#
loop_
_entity_poly.entity_id
_entity_poly.type
_entity_poly.pdbx_seq_one_letter_code
_entity_poly.pdbx_strand_id
1 'polypeptide(L)'
;LQDENVTLDAISEKINTDLGLTYRLLRLVNSAAIGMRRKVESVPDAVRMLGINTIRSMVYLSALTGVAGKPSALITTAMVRARFAELLSKKTGLGNPSSAFMVGLFSTLDAFYDQPIEQIVGELPLSDSITEALVSRKGVLGEILEYLVFYERGIWLDGDEITNKLNACAPELYVEAVNWAEKIS
;
A
#
# COMPACT_ATOMS: atom_id res chain seq x y z
N LEU A 1 22.24 1.97 -11.62
CA LEU A 1 22.03 1.82 -10.16
C LEU A 1 23.30 2.13 -9.34
N GLN A 2 24.26 2.88 -9.89
CA GLN A 2 25.46 3.37 -9.19
C GLN A 2 25.34 4.88 -8.95
N ASP A 3 24.36 5.29 -8.16
CA ASP A 3 24.31 6.67 -7.71
C ASP A 3 24.28 6.66 -6.18
N GLU A 4 25.31 7.24 -5.56
CA GLU A 4 25.42 7.31 -4.09
C GLU A 4 24.44 8.33 -3.49
N ASN A 5 23.77 9.13 -4.32
CA ASN A 5 22.80 10.17 -3.93
C ASN A 5 21.32 9.77 -4.09
N VAL A 6 20.98 8.47 -4.12
CA VAL A 6 19.57 8.09 -4.09
C VAL A 6 18.98 8.43 -2.71
N THR A 7 18.05 9.38 -2.68
CA THR A 7 17.35 9.80 -1.47
C THR A 7 16.44 8.70 -0.92
N LEU A 8 16.20 8.70 0.39
CA LEU A 8 15.28 7.76 1.04
C LEU A 8 13.88 7.79 0.41
N ASP A 9 13.44 8.97 -0.05
CA ASP A 9 12.15 9.15 -0.70
C ASP A 9 12.09 8.45 -2.06
N ALA A 10 13.12 8.62 -2.90
CA ALA A 10 13.20 7.95 -4.20
C ALA A 10 13.28 6.42 -4.08
N ILE A 11 13.91 5.91 -3.02
CA ILE A 11 13.93 4.48 -2.73
C ILE A 11 12.57 4.00 -2.24
N SER A 12 11.96 4.72 -1.31
CA SER A 12 10.63 4.37 -0.79
C SER A 12 9.60 4.33 -1.91
N GLU A 13 9.67 5.29 -2.84
CA GLU A 13 8.82 5.34 -4.02
C GLU A 13 9.02 4.10 -4.91
N LYS A 14 10.27 3.70 -5.18
CA LYS A 14 10.56 2.48 -5.96
C LYS A 14 10.20 1.18 -5.25
N ILE A 15 10.27 1.13 -3.93
CA ILE A 15 9.79 -0.05 -3.18
C ILE A 15 8.26 -0.11 -3.26
N ASN A 16 7.58 1.03 -3.08
CA ASN A 16 6.12 1.10 -3.15
C ASN A 16 5.57 0.57 -4.47
N THR A 17 6.32 0.72 -5.57
CA THR A 17 5.93 0.18 -6.89
C THR A 17 6.08 -1.33 -7.03
N ASP A 18 6.79 -2.00 -6.12
CA ASP A 18 6.95 -3.46 -6.09
C ASP A 18 6.35 -4.05 -4.81
N LEU A 19 5.18 -4.69 -4.99
CA LEU A 19 4.43 -5.30 -3.90
C LEU A 19 5.19 -6.42 -3.19
N GLY A 20 5.95 -7.21 -3.95
CA GLY A 20 6.77 -8.30 -3.43
C GLY A 20 7.91 -7.76 -2.57
N LEU A 21 8.56 -6.69 -3.02
CA LEU A 21 9.58 -5.98 -2.25
C LEU A 21 9.01 -5.33 -1.00
N THR A 22 7.86 -4.66 -1.10
CA THR A 22 7.21 -4.03 0.05
C THR A 22 6.82 -5.06 1.11
N TYR A 23 6.24 -6.19 0.70
CA TYR A 23 5.91 -7.28 1.63
C TYR A 23 7.15 -7.84 2.32
N ARG A 24 8.19 -8.19 1.53
CA ARG A 24 9.44 -8.72 2.07
C ARG A 24 10.09 -7.72 3.02
N LEU A 25 10.08 -6.43 2.69
CA LEU A 25 10.58 -5.35 3.53
C LEU A 25 9.91 -5.38 4.90
N LEU A 26 8.57 -5.38 4.94
CA LEU A 26 7.82 -5.38 6.19
C LEU A 26 8.03 -6.67 6.98
N ARG A 27 8.12 -7.82 6.32
CA ARG A 27 8.46 -9.09 6.97
C ARG A 27 9.86 -9.05 7.57
N LEU A 28 10.81 -8.39 6.89
CA LEU A 28 12.15 -8.17 7.42
C LEU A 28 12.14 -7.22 8.60
N VAL A 29 11.35 -6.12 8.56
CA VAL A 29 11.09 -5.27 9.73
C VAL A 29 10.59 -6.14 10.86
N ASN A 30 9.61 -7.03 10.63
CA ASN A 30 9.09 -7.91 11.68
C ASN A 30 10.17 -8.84 12.27
N SER A 31 10.98 -9.46 11.41
CA SER A 31 12.06 -10.36 11.85
C SER A 31 13.20 -9.64 12.59
N ALA A 32 13.51 -8.40 12.20
CA ALA A 32 14.48 -7.52 12.89
C ALA A 32 13.85 -6.86 14.13
N ALA A 33 12.52 -6.81 14.20
CA ALA A 33 11.73 -6.19 15.26
C ALA A 33 11.23 -7.17 16.32
N ILE A 34 11.77 -8.40 16.38
CA ILE A 34 11.58 -9.27 17.54
C ILE A 34 12.13 -8.53 18.77
N GLY A 35 11.23 -7.82 19.49
CA GLY A 35 11.53 -6.93 20.62
C GLY A 35 11.28 -5.42 20.42
N MET A 36 10.86 -4.92 19.26
CA MET A 36 10.65 -3.49 19.00
C MET A 36 9.19 -3.05 19.27
N ARG A 37 9.02 -1.92 19.99
CA ARG A 37 7.70 -1.33 20.34
C ARG A 37 7.03 -0.53 19.22
N ARG A 38 7.68 -0.33 18.06
CA ARG A 38 7.27 0.66 17.06
C ARG A 38 6.58 -0.01 15.86
N LYS A 39 5.31 0.34 15.63
CA LYS A 39 4.50 -0.11 14.49
C LYS A 39 4.78 0.74 13.25
N VAL A 40 4.58 0.18 12.06
CA VAL A 40 4.80 0.83 10.76
C VAL A 40 3.49 1.46 10.28
N GLU A 41 3.51 2.75 9.95
CA GLU A 41 2.38 3.52 9.40
C GLU A 41 2.58 3.93 7.93
N SER A 42 3.82 3.82 7.43
CA SER A 42 4.22 4.13 6.05
C SER A 42 5.43 3.30 5.60
N VAL A 43 5.63 3.08 4.30
CA VAL A 43 6.84 2.44 3.78
C VAL A 43 8.13 3.22 4.11
N PRO A 44 8.15 4.57 4.08
CA PRO A 44 9.27 5.33 4.65
C PRO A 44 9.59 5.02 6.11
N ASP A 45 8.62 4.67 6.95
CA ASP A 45 8.89 4.21 8.33
C ASP A 45 9.64 2.88 8.34
N ALA A 46 9.18 1.92 7.55
CA ALA A 46 9.88 0.63 7.39
C ALA A 46 11.31 0.81 6.84
N VAL A 47 11.48 1.72 5.88
CA VAL A 47 12.77 2.08 5.29
C VAL A 47 13.71 2.70 6.33
N ARG A 48 13.21 3.64 7.13
CA ARG A 48 13.97 4.27 8.23
C ARG A 48 14.35 3.28 9.31
N MET A 49 13.50 2.29 9.60
CA MET A 49 13.76 1.26 10.60
C MET A 49 14.84 0.25 10.18
N LEU A 50 14.89 -0.13 8.89
CA LEU A 50 15.84 -1.14 8.40
C LEU A 50 17.14 -0.58 7.81
N GLY A 51 17.14 0.68 7.41
CA GLY A 51 18.28 1.32 6.76
C GLY A 51 18.40 1.00 5.26
N ILE A 52 19.01 1.94 4.54
CA ILE A 52 19.05 1.97 3.06
C ILE A 52 19.84 0.81 2.43
N ASN A 53 20.84 0.28 3.14
CA ASN A 53 21.69 -0.80 2.64
C ASN A 53 20.95 -2.14 2.65
N THR A 54 20.21 -2.42 3.72
CA THR A 54 19.34 -3.60 3.84
C THR A 54 18.32 -3.63 2.71
N ILE A 55 17.73 -2.48 2.39
CA ILE A 55 16.77 -2.33 1.30
C ILE A 55 17.41 -2.57 -0.06
N ARG A 56 18.58 -1.96 -0.32
CA ARG A 56 19.31 -2.20 -1.56
C ARG A 56 19.57 -3.69 -1.75
N SER A 57 20.02 -4.39 -0.72
CA SER A 57 20.20 -5.84 -0.76
C SER A 57 18.91 -6.60 -1.11
N MET A 58 17.74 -6.17 -0.62
CA MET A 58 16.45 -6.79 -0.97
C MET A 58 15.99 -6.50 -2.39
N VAL A 59 16.20 -5.27 -2.89
CA VAL A 59 15.94 -4.89 -4.29
C VAL A 59 16.84 -5.71 -5.22
N TYR A 60 18.13 -5.81 -4.91
CA TYR A 60 19.08 -6.66 -5.64
C TYR A 60 18.69 -8.13 -5.59
N LEU A 61 18.36 -8.68 -4.42
CA LEU A 61 17.89 -10.06 -4.30
C LEU A 61 16.57 -10.29 -5.05
N SER A 62 15.65 -9.33 -5.07
CA SER A 62 14.37 -9.48 -5.78
C SER A 62 14.56 -9.41 -7.30
N ALA A 63 15.46 -8.55 -7.79
CA ALA A 63 15.89 -8.52 -9.18
C ALA A 63 16.63 -9.80 -9.60
N LEU A 64 17.44 -10.38 -8.71
CA LEU A 64 18.17 -11.64 -8.96
C LEU A 64 17.29 -12.88 -8.86
N THR A 65 16.30 -12.88 -7.96
CA THR A 65 15.35 -14.00 -7.81
C THR A 65 14.30 -14.02 -8.89
N GLY A 66 14.21 -12.98 -9.72
CA GLY A 66 13.28 -12.87 -10.83
C GLY A 66 11.87 -13.24 -10.39
N VAL A 67 11.09 -12.29 -9.87
CA VAL A 67 9.64 -12.49 -9.84
C VAL A 67 9.10 -12.38 -11.27
N ALA A 68 9.53 -13.31 -12.11
CA ALA A 68 8.92 -13.61 -13.39
C ALA A 68 7.70 -14.51 -13.09
N GLY A 69 6.50 -13.99 -13.37
CA GLY A 69 5.29 -14.81 -13.39
C GLY A 69 4.10 -14.34 -12.55
N LYS A 70 4.04 -13.08 -12.10
CA LYS A 70 2.79 -12.54 -11.49
C LYS A 70 2.07 -11.61 -12.47
N PRO A 71 0.73 -11.69 -12.60
CA PRO A 71 0.00 -10.94 -13.63
C PRO A 71 0.23 -9.44 -13.43
N SER A 72 0.75 -8.75 -14.46
CA SER A 72 0.98 -7.30 -14.38
C SER A 72 -0.27 -6.54 -13.91
N ALA A 73 -1.45 -7.05 -14.30
CA ALA A 73 -2.75 -6.53 -13.90
C ALA A 73 -2.96 -6.46 -12.37
N LEU A 74 -2.52 -7.46 -11.58
CA LEU A 74 -2.69 -7.42 -10.12
C LEU A 74 -1.81 -6.36 -9.47
N ILE A 75 -0.59 -6.18 -9.99
CA ILE A 75 0.32 -5.12 -9.53
C ILE A 75 -0.28 -3.77 -9.90
N THR A 76 -0.72 -3.59 -11.14
CA THR A 76 -1.40 -2.37 -11.58
C THR A 76 -2.62 -2.07 -10.71
N THR A 77 -3.49 -3.05 -10.42
CA THR A 77 -4.63 -2.87 -9.51
C THR A 77 -4.18 -2.40 -8.13
N ALA A 78 -3.17 -3.04 -7.54
CA ALA A 78 -2.67 -2.62 -6.23
C ALA A 78 -2.12 -1.19 -6.23
N MET A 79 -1.42 -0.80 -7.29
CA MET A 79 -0.88 0.56 -7.45
C MET A 79 -1.97 1.61 -7.64
N VAL A 80 -2.97 1.32 -8.48
CA VAL A 80 -4.15 2.18 -8.63
C VAL A 80 -4.86 2.34 -7.31
N ARG A 81 -5.08 1.24 -6.57
CA ARG A 81 -5.75 1.29 -5.26
C ARG A 81 -4.96 2.09 -4.24
N ALA A 82 -3.65 1.88 -4.15
CA ALA A 82 -2.77 2.62 -3.27
C ALA A 82 -2.86 4.13 -3.52
N ARG A 83 -2.72 4.52 -4.80
CA ARG A 83 -2.76 5.92 -5.19
C ARG A 83 -4.15 6.54 -5.01
N PHE A 84 -5.20 5.81 -5.35
CA PHE A 84 -6.57 6.31 -5.22
C PHE A 84 -6.93 6.54 -3.74
N ALA A 85 -6.62 5.59 -2.85
CA ALA A 85 -6.83 5.74 -1.42
C ALA A 85 -6.05 6.93 -0.83
N GLU A 86 -4.79 7.11 -1.25
CA GLU A 86 -3.97 8.26 -0.85
C GLU A 86 -4.61 9.60 -1.28
N LEU A 87 -5.06 9.68 -2.53
CA LEU A 87 -5.68 10.88 -3.10
C LEU A 87 -7.01 11.22 -2.42
N LEU A 88 -7.86 10.21 -2.19
CA LEU A 88 -9.11 10.37 -1.45
C LEU A 88 -8.84 10.93 -0.05
N SER A 89 -7.88 10.36 0.67
CA SER A 89 -7.49 10.83 2.00
C SER A 89 -7.00 12.28 1.97
N LYS A 90 -6.11 12.63 1.03
CA LYS A 90 -5.62 14.01 0.85
C LYS A 90 -6.71 15.02 0.56
N LYS A 91 -7.66 14.66 -0.32
CA LYS A 91 -8.71 15.57 -0.78
C LYS A 91 -9.80 15.78 0.27
N THR A 92 -10.16 14.72 0.99
CA THR A 92 -11.25 14.74 1.97
C THR A 92 -10.79 15.08 3.39
N GLY A 93 -9.48 14.96 3.66
CA GLY A 93 -8.91 15.06 5.02
C GLY A 93 -9.21 13.84 5.89
N LEU A 94 -9.73 12.75 5.31
CA LEU A 94 -10.05 11.51 6.02
C LEU A 94 -8.81 10.63 6.18
N GLY A 95 -8.44 10.33 7.42
CA GLY A 95 -7.30 9.47 7.73
C GLY A 95 -5.95 10.09 7.34
N ASN A 96 -4.87 9.33 7.57
CA ASN A 96 -3.53 9.71 7.11
C ASN A 96 -3.31 9.23 5.67
N PRO A 97 -2.86 10.09 4.73
CA PRO A 97 -2.64 9.68 3.34
C PRO A 97 -1.65 8.53 3.15
N SER A 98 -0.58 8.49 3.92
CA SER A 98 0.43 7.43 3.82
C SER A 98 -0.11 6.09 4.31
N SER A 99 -0.94 6.10 5.36
CA SER A 99 -1.62 4.88 5.82
C SER A 99 -2.71 4.44 4.84
N ALA A 100 -3.45 5.38 4.24
CA ALA A 100 -4.42 5.08 3.18
C ALA A 100 -3.75 4.46 1.94
N PHE A 101 -2.56 4.95 1.56
CA PHE A 101 -1.74 4.36 0.50
C PHE A 101 -1.39 2.90 0.83
N MET A 102 -0.89 2.61 2.03
CA MET A 102 -0.56 1.23 2.44
C MET A 102 -1.77 0.31 2.44
N VAL A 103 -2.91 0.82 2.91
CA VAL A 103 -4.18 0.07 2.91
C VAL A 103 -4.61 -0.27 1.48
N GLY A 104 -4.54 0.69 0.55
CA GLY A 104 -4.83 0.42 -0.86
C GLY A 104 -3.85 -0.58 -1.49
N LEU A 105 -2.55 -0.42 -1.21
CA LEU A 105 -1.49 -1.31 -1.70
C LEU A 105 -1.67 -2.75 -1.22
N PHE A 106 -1.99 -2.94 0.06
CA PHE A 106 -2.10 -4.27 0.66
C PHE A 106 -3.45 -4.94 0.48
N SER A 107 -4.42 -4.23 -0.06
CA SER A 107 -5.78 -4.74 -0.30
C SER A 107 -5.86 -5.93 -1.28
N THR A 108 -4.77 -6.24 -1.99
CA THR A 108 -4.67 -7.34 -2.97
C THR A 108 -3.67 -8.42 -2.57
N LEU A 109 -3.14 -8.39 -1.33
CA LEU A 109 -2.13 -9.36 -0.89
C LEU A 109 -2.68 -10.78 -0.82
N ASP A 110 -3.95 -10.94 -0.47
CA ASP A 110 -4.65 -12.22 -0.45
C ASP A 110 -4.62 -12.92 -1.82
N ALA A 111 -4.95 -12.17 -2.87
CA ALA A 111 -4.88 -12.64 -4.26
C ALA A 111 -3.44 -12.88 -4.75
N PHE A 112 -2.45 -12.23 -4.12
CA PHE A 112 -1.04 -12.34 -4.52
C PHE A 112 -0.32 -13.52 -3.87
N TYR A 113 -0.77 -13.95 -2.69
CA TYR A 113 -0.17 -15.02 -1.88
C TYR A 113 -1.07 -16.26 -1.74
N ASP A 114 -2.27 -16.26 -2.32
CA ASP A 114 -3.27 -17.34 -2.19
C ASP A 114 -3.55 -17.72 -0.72
N GLN A 115 -3.65 -16.69 0.13
CA GLN A 115 -3.86 -16.83 1.58
C GLN A 115 -4.87 -15.80 2.09
N PRO A 116 -5.62 -16.09 3.17
CA PRO A 116 -6.48 -15.10 3.81
C PRO A 116 -5.68 -13.86 4.25
N ILE A 117 -6.21 -12.66 3.99
CA ILE A 117 -5.51 -11.40 4.28
C ILE A 117 -5.15 -11.26 5.77
N GLU A 118 -5.93 -11.88 6.66
CA GLU A 118 -5.72 -11.92 8.10
C GLU A 118 -4.43 -12.64 8.48
N GLN A 119 -4.11 -13.73 7.79
CA GLN A 119 -2.87 -14.48 8.03
C GLN A 119 -1.66 -13.67 7.58
N ILE A 120 -1.77 -13.04 6.41
CA ILE A 120 -0.70 -12.23 5.83
C ILE A 120 -0.42 -11.01 6.72
N VAL A 121 -1.47 -10.25 7.09
CA VAL A 121 -1.35 -9.03 7.90
C VAL A 121 -0.88 -9.35 9.32
N GLY A 122 -1.27 -10.49 9.89
CA GLY A 122 -0.80 -10.92 11.22
C GLY A 122 0.71 -11.14 11.31
N GLU A 123 1.39 -11.37 10.19
CA GLU A 123 2.86 -11.48 10.11
C GLU A 123 3.56 -10.13 9.86
N LEU A 124 2.82 -9.02 9.71
CA LEU A 124 3.37 -7.71 9.38
C LEU A 124 3.32 -6.77 10.59
N PRO A 125 4.33 -5.89 10.78
CA PRO A 125 4.39 -4.98 11.91
C PRO A 125 3.58 -3.71 11.63
N LEU A 126 2.34 -3.84 11.18
CA LEU A 126 1.46 -2.72 10.82
C LEU A 126 0.83 -2.07 12.05
N SER A 127 0.41 -0.81 11.93
CA SER A 127 -0.44 -0.17 12.93
C SER A 127 -1.79 -0.89 13.08
N ASP A 128 -2.44 -0.70 14.23
CA ASP A 128 -3.77 -1.28 14.46
C ASP A 128 -4.80 -0.72 13.48
N SER A 129 -4.72 0.56 13.14
CA SER A 129 -5.62 1.20 12.18
C SER A 129 -5.51 0.61 10.77
N ILE A 130 -4.29 0.31 10.29
CA ILE A 130 -4.08 -0.34 8.99
C ILE A 130 -4.57 -1.79 9.05
N THR A 131 -4.28 -2.49 10.15
CA THR A 131 -4.69 -3.89 10.35
C THR A 131 -6.21 -4.03 10.37
N GLU A 132 -6.90 -3.21 11.17
CA GLU A 132 -8.37 -3.20 11.26
C GLU A 132 -9.03 -2.82 9.94
N ALA A 133 -8.44 -1.89 9.19
CA ALA A 133 -8.93 -1.51 7.86
C ALA A 133 -8.83 -2.69 6.88
N LEU A 134 -7.69 -3.36 6.81
CA LEU A 134 -7.46 -4.47 5.88
C LEU A 134 -8.29 -5.71 6.21
N VAL A 135 -8.39 -6.06 7.49
CA VAL A 135 -9.04 -7.30 7.96
C VAL A 135 -10.54 -7.12 8.16
N SER A 136 -10.95 -6.06 8.86
CA SER A 136 -12.33 -5.88 9.30
C SER A 136 -13.08 -4.77 8.56
N ARG A 137 -12.43 -4.05 7.64
CA ARG A 137 -12.97 -2.84 6.99
C ARG A 137 -13.46 -1.79 8.00
N LYS A 138 -12.79 -1.68 9.15
CA LYS A 138 -13.19 -0.77 10.23
C LYS A 138 -12.38 0.52 10.26
N GLY A 139 -13.02 1.55 10.81
CA GLY A 139 -12.46 2.90 10.96
C GLY A 139 -12.34 3.62 9.62
N VAL A 140 -11.85 4.87 9.67
CA VAL A 140 -11.78 5.75 8.50
C VAL A 140 -10.99 5.15 7.33
N LEU A 141 -9.90 4.44 7.62
CA LEU A 141 -9.12 3.75 6.58
C LEU A 141 -9.87 2.55 5.99
N GLY A 142 -10.68 1.86 6.80
CA GLY A 142 -11.55 0.77 6.37
C GLY A 142 -12.69 1.27 5.47
N GLU A 143 -13.28 2.42 5.81
CA GLU A 143 -14.32 3.08 5.01
C GLU A 143 -13.78 3.54 3.64
N ILE A 144 -12.60 4.16 3.61
CA ILE A 144 -11.92 4.53 2.35
C ILE A 144 -11.71 3.28 1.47
N LEU A 145 -11.25 2.20 2.09
CA LEU A 145 -10.96 0.95 1.41
C LEU A 145 -12.21 0.25 0.89
N GLU A 146 -13.27 0.20 1.69
CA GLU A 146 -14.56 -0.33 1.29
C GLU A 146 -15.13 0.47 0.11
N TYR A 147 -15.16 1.80 0.24
CA TYR A 147 -15.58 2.71 -0.83
C TYR A 147 -14.85 2.43 -2.14
N LEU A 148 -13.52 2.35 -2.07
CA LEU A 148 -12.67 2.08 -3.22
C LEU A 148 -13.00 0.74 -3.91
N VAL A 149 -13.27 -0.33 -3.13
CA VAL A 149 -13.63 -1.64 -3.67
C VAL A 149 -14.99 -1.60 -4.37
N PHE A 150 -15.96 -0.86 -3.84
CA PHE A 150 -17.26 -0.68 -4.49
C PHE A 150 -17.14 0.17 -5.75
N TYR A 151 -16.36 1.25 -5.70
CA TYR A 151 -16.11 2.14 -6.82
C TYR A 151 -15.54 1.39 -8.04
N GLU A 152 -14.53 0.53 -7.83
CA GLU A 152 -13.95 -0.29 -8.90
C GLU A 152 -14.92 -1.29 -9.51
N ARG A 153 -15.92 -1.74 -8.74
CA ARG A 153 -16.97 -2.66 -9.22
C ARG A 153 -18.07 -1.93 -9.98
N GLY A 154 -17.98 -0.62 -10.13
CA GLY A 154 -19.04 0.22 -10.70
C GLY A 154 -20.29 0.26 -9.82
N ILE A 155 -20.17 -0.11 -8.54
CA ILE A 155 -21.27 -0.06 -7.57
C ILE A 155 -21.24 1.32 -6.94
N TRP A 156 -22.27 2.10 -7.24
CA TRP A 156 -22.45 3.39 -6.63
C TRP A 156 -22.91 3.23 -5.18
N LEU A 157 -22.20 3.86 -4.26
CA LEU A 157 -22.60 3.94 -2.86
C LEU A 157 -23.30 5.27 -2.64
N ASP A 158 -24.58 5.20 -2.27
CA ASP A 158 -25.31 6.33 -1.71
C ASP A 158 -25.33 6.19 -0.19
N GLY A 159 -25.05 7.27 0.54
CA GLY A 159 -24.87 7.12 1.98
C GLY A 159 -24.63 8.39 2.76
N ASP A 160 -23.89 8.19 3.85
CA ASP A 160 -23.57 9.15 4.89
C ASP A 160 -22.66 10.30 4.44
N GLU A 161 -22.31 11.19 5.38
CA GLU A 161 -21.46 12.35 5.11
C GLU A 161 -20.10 11.97 4.48
N ILE A 162 -19.52 10.84 4.90
CA ILE A 162 -18.22 10.36 4.42
C ILE A 162 -18.33 9.88 2.97
N THR A 163 -19.33 9.04 2.68
CA THR A 163 -19.59 8.53 1.32
C THR A 163 -19.83 9.68 0.34
N ASN A 164 -20.59 10.70 0.76
CA ASN A 164 -20.84 11.88 -0.08
C ASN A 164 -19.56 12.71 -0.35
N LYS A 165 -18.68 12.87 0.64
CA LYS A 165 -17.37 13.52 0.44
C LYS A 165 -16.49 12.74 -0.54
N LEU A 166 -16.50 11.42 -0.46
CA LEU A 166 -15.74 10.56 -1.37
C LEU A 166 -16.31 10.65 -2.80
N ASN A 167 -17.64 10.50 -2.97
CA ASN A 167 -18.32 10.63 -4.26
C ASN A 167 -18.04 11.95 -4.98
N ALA A 168 -17.93 13.05 -4.23
CA ALA A 168 -17.68 14.38 -4.80
C ALA A 168 -16.31 14.52 -5.49
N CYS A 169 -15.33 13.67 -5.17
CA CYS A 169 -13.97 13.75 -5.74
C CYS A 169 -13.47 12.46 -6.40
N ALA A 170 -14.12 11.33 -6.16
CA ALA A 170 -13.68 10.01 -6.64
C ALA A 170 -13.44 9.92 -8.16
N PRO A 171 -14.30 10.47 -9.05
CA PRO A 171 -14.12 10.30 -10.50
C PRO A 171 -12.79 10.85 -11.03
N GLU A 172 -12.46 12.08 -10.66
CA GLU A 172 -11.22 12.75 -11.09
C GLU A 172 -9.99 12.05 -10.49
N LEU A 173 -10.06 11.70 -9.21
CA LEU A 173 -8.93 11.09 -8.49
C LEU A 173 -8.65 9.66 -8.95
N TYR A 174 -9.69 8.89 -9.35
CA TYR A 174 -9.50 7.55 -9.89
C TYR A 174 -8.78 7.59 -11.24
N VAL A 175 -9.16 8.51 -12.12
CA VAL A 175 -8.47 8.72 -13.40
C VAL A 175 -7.02 9.16 -13.18
N GLU A 176 -6.76 10.03 -12.19
CA GLU A 176 -5.39 10.39 -11.80
C GLU A 176 -4.60 9.15 -11.34
N ALA A 177 -5.20 8.31 -10.50
CA ALA A 177 -4.55 7.12 -9.97
C ALA A 177 -4.21 6.10 -11.07
N VAL A 178 -5.11 5.88 -12.03
CA VAL A 178 -4.87 5.02 -13.20
C VAL A 178 -3.71 5.56 -14.05
N ASN A 179 -3.77 6.84 -14.43
CA ASN A 179 -2.72 7.48 -15.22
C ASN A 179 -1.36 7.48 -14.51
N TRP A 180 -1.35 7.59 -13.18
CA TRP A 180 -0.14 7.50 -12.39
C TRP A 180 0.43 6.08 -12.42
N ALA A 181 -0.40 5.06 -12.19
CA ALA A 181 0.02 3.65 -12.19
C ALA A 181 0.58 3.20 -13.54
N GLU A 182 0.01 3.68 -14.65
CA GLU A 182 0.48 3.38 -16.01
C GLU A 182 1.88 3.98 -16.31
N LYS A 183 2.24 5.11 -15.69
CA LYS A 183 3.53 5.78 -15.92
C LYS A 183 4.70 5.14 -15.17
N ILE A 184 4.41 4.39 -14.12
CA ILE A 184 5.40 3.75 -13.24
C ILE A 184 5.56 2.25 -13.50
N SER A 185 4.65 1.66 -14.28
CA SER A 185 4.69 0.27 -14.76
C SER A 185 5.57 0.15 -16.00
#